data_AF-A0AAW2VZ76-F1
#
_entry.id   AF-A0AAW2VZ76-F1
#
_cell.length_a   1.000
_cell.length_b   1.000
_cell.length_c   1.000
_cell.angle_alpha   90.00
_cell.angle_beta   90.00
_cell.angle_gamma   90.00
#
_symmetry.space_group_name_H-M   'P 1'
#
loop_
_entity.id
_entity.type
_entity.pdbx_description
1 polymer ?
#
loop_
_entity_poly.entity_id
_entity_poly.type
_entity_poly.pdbx_seq_one_letter_code
_entity_poly.pdbx_strand_id
1 'polypeptide(L)'
;MSEMTGTTQEEVPKARPWLLHVDGSSTAQGSGASIILTTPQGDDMEFTVKFEFNASNNEAEYEALVLGMRIAQDAGASHLLAYSDSQLIVKQVNGEYEAKEKA
;
A
#
# COMPACT_ATOMS: atom_id res chain seq x y z
N MET A 1 21.00 7.81 49.57
CA MET A 1 21.20 6.50 48.94
C MET A 1 19.82 5.91 48.79
N SER A 2 19.14 6.14 47.67
CA SER A 2 19.03 5.23 46.50
C SER A 2 18.38 3.90 46.93
N GLU A 3 17.35 3.36 46.27
CA GLU A 3 17.24 3.17 44.82
C GLU A 3 15.79 3.17 44.28
N MET A 4 15.75 3.57 43.01
CA MET A 4 14.66 3.59 42.04
C MET A 4 14.37 2.16 41.55
N THR A 5 13.11 1.77 41.36
CA THR A 5 12.78 0.74 40.37
C THR A 5 11.65 1.27 39.49
N GLY A 6 12.03 2.06 38.49
CA GLY A 6 11.19 2.31 37.33
C GLY A 6 11.23 1.06 36.46
N THR A 7 10.08 0.44 36.24
CA THR A 7 9.94 -0.62 35.23
C THR A 7 10.07 0.05 33.85
N THR A 8 11.25 -0.03 33.25
CA THR A 8 11.47 0.38 31.87
C THR A 8 10.70 -0.60 30.98
N GLN A 9 9.64 -0.12 30.32
CA GLN A 9 9.12 -0.80 29.14
C GLN A 9 10.21 -0.72 28.07
N GLU A 10 10.73 -1.87 27.63
CA GLU A 10 11.56 -1.94 26.45
C GLU A 10 10.72 -1.52 25.23
N GLU A 11 10.84 -0.26 24.80
CA GLU A 11 10.36 0.15 23.49
C GLU A 11 11.24 -0.55 22.44
N VAL A 12 10.71 -1.62 21.85
CA VAL A 12 11.26 -2.19 20.61
C VAL A 12 11.36 -1.06 19.59
N PRO A 13 12.53 -0.79 18.97
CA PRO A 13 12.63 0.24 17.94
C PRO A 13 11.60 -0.10 16.84
N LYS A 14 10.60 0.77 16.65
CA LYS A 14 9.66 0.62 15.53
C LYS A 14 10.48 0.66 14.24
N ALA A 15 10.59 -0.48 13.57
CA ALA A 15 11.23 -0.56 12.26
C ALA A 15 10.57 0.45 11.33
N ARG A 16 11.37 1.18 10.53
CA ARG A 16 10.83 2.10 9.53
C ARG A 16 9.85 1.33 8.62
N PRO A 17 8.69 1.92 8.27
CA PRO A 17 7.74 1.23 7.41
C PRO A 17 8.30 1.10 5.99
N TRP A 18 7.79 0.13 5.26
CA TRP A 18 7.94 0.06 3.80
C TRP A 18 7.06 1.13 3.16
N LEU A 19 7.51 1.74 2.07
CA LEU A 19 6.70 2.69 1.31
C LEU A 19 6.16 2.00 0.07
N LEU A 20 4.86 2.12 -0.18
CA LEU A 20 4.21 1.58 -1.37
C LEU A 20 3.61 2.75 -2.15
N HIS A 21 4.00 2.93 -3.41
CA HIS A 21 3.34 3.84 -4.34
C HIS A 21 2.64 3.02 -5.40
N VAL A 22 1.38 3.34 -5.69
CA VAL A 22 0.58 2.64 -6.70
C VAL A 22 -0.11 3.65 -7.62
N ASP A 23 -0.23 3.27 -8.88
CA ASP A 23 -0.99 3.96 -9.92
C ASP A 23 -1.61 2.91 -10.85
N GLY A 24 -2.93 2.97 -11.03
CA GLY A 24 -3.68 2.10 -11.91
C GLY A 24 -4.21 2.86 -13.13
N SER A 25 -4.12 2.24 -14.30
CA SER A 25 -4.59 2.86 -15.54
C SER A 25 -5.50 1.93 -16.32
N SER A 26 -6.49 2.51 -16.99
CA SER A 26 -7.32 1.80 -17.96
C SER A 26 -7.51 2.58 -19.25
N THR A 27 -7.54 1.83 -20.34
CA THR A 27 -7.72 2.30 -21.71
C THR A 27 -8.66 1.37 -22.46
N ALA A 28 -9.06 1.75 -23.68
CA ALA A 28 -9.84 0.86 -24.56
C ALA A 28 -9.11 -0.44 -24.93
N GLN A 29 -7.78 -0.47 -24.81
CA GLN A 29 -6.92 -1.61 -25.14
C GLN A 29 -6.64 -2.52 -23.93
N GLY A 30 -7.11 -2.15 -22.75
CA GLY A 30 -6.94 -2.90 -21.51
C GLY A 30 -6.55 -2.03 -20.33
N SER A 31 -6.25 -2.69 -19.21
CA SER A 31 -5.90 -2.04 -17.95
C SER A 31 -4.60 -2.59 -17.38
N GLY A 32 -4.03 -1.88 -16.41
CA GLY A 32 -2.78 -2.26 -15.74
C GLY A 32 -2.47 -1.38 -14.54
N ALA A 33 -1.31 -1.65 -13.94
CA ALA A 33 -0.81 -1.00 -12.75
C ALA A 33 0.69 -0.74 -12.82
N SER A 34 1.11 0.33 -12.15
CA SER A 34 2.48 0.64 -11.79
C SER A 34 2.61 0.64 -10.27
N ILE A 35 3.67 0.03 -9.76
CA ILE A 35 3.90 -0.15 -8.32
C ILE A 35 5.37 0.12 -8.03
N ILE A 36 5.64 0.96 -7.02
CA ILE A 36 6.98 1.16 -6.46
C ILE A 36 6.94 0.77 -4.98
N LEU A 37 7.76 -0.20 -4.61
CA LEU A 37 7.92 -0.66 -3.23
C LEU A 37 9.33 -0.31 -2.74
N THR A 38 9.40 0.58 -1.75
CA THR A 38 10.66 1.00 -1.12
C THR A 38 10.84 0.29 0.22
N THR A 39 11.97 -0.39 0.40
CA THR A 39 12.32 -1.07 1.65
C THR A 39 12.63 -0.05 2.77
N PRO A 40 12.61 -0.47 4.05
CA PRO A 40 13.06 0.37 5.17
C PRO A 40 14.52 0.82 5.07
N GLN A 41 15.31 0.12 4.25
CA GLN A 41 16.71 0.43 3.94
C GLN A 41 16.84 1.50 2.85
N GLY A 42 15.77 1.74 2.08
CA GLY A 42 15.72 2.71 0.99
C GLY A 42 15.94 2.10 -0.39
N ASP A 43 15.86 0.78 -0.53
CA ASP A 43 15.95 0.11 -1.83
C ASP A 43 14.59 0.09 -2.52
N ASP A 44 14.56 0.44 -3.80
CA ASP A 44 13.32 0.48 -4.59
C ASP A 44 13.15 -0.78 -5.46
N MET A 45 11.93 -1.29 -5.51
CA MET A 45 11.49 -2.33 -6.43
C MET A 45 10.29 -1.82 -7.24
N GLU A 46 10.44 -1.79 -8.57
CA GLU A 46 9.42 -1.31 -9.50
C GLU A 46 8.74 -2.46 -10.23
N PHE A 47 7.41 -2.42 -10.33
CA PHE A 47 6.59 -3.40 -11.02
C PHE A 47 5.62 -2.71 -11.96
N THR A 48 5.59 -3.14 -13.23
CA THR A 48 4.55 -2.76 -14.19
C THR A 48 3.79 -4.02 -14.59
N VAL A 49 2.47 -4.00 -14.41
CA VAL A 49 1.61 -5.17 -14.62
C VAL A 49 0.49 -4.80 -15.56
N LYS A 50 0.28 -5.63 -16.59
CA LYS A 50 -0.91 -5.57 -17.44
C LYS A 50 -1.93 -6.56 -16.89
N PHE A 51 -3.15 -6.10 -16.61
CA PHE A 51 -4.21 -6.99 -16.17
C PHE A 51 -4.76 -7.79 -17.35
N GLU A 52 -5.14 -9.05 -17.09
CA GLU A 52 -5.77 -9.93 -18.08
C GLU A 52 -7.27 -9.64 -18.27
N PHE A 53 -7.80 -8.67 -17.52
CA PHE A 53 -9.17 -8.20 -17.59
C PHE A 53 -9.22 -6.71 -17.95
N ASN A 54 -10.38 -6.29 -18.45
CA ASN A 54 -10.70 -4.88 -18.57
C ASN A 54 -11.25 -4.38 -17.24
N ALA A 55 -10.78 -3.21 -16.82
CA ALA A 55 -11.22 -2.52 -15.61
C ALA A 55 -11.60 -1.09 -15.99
N SER A 56 -12.44 -0.42 -15.22
CA SER A 56 -12.50 1.05 -15.20
C SER A 56 -11.23 1.62 -14.56
N ASN A 57 -10.98 2.93 -14.70
CA ASN A 57 -9.82 3.57 -14.04
C ASN A 57 -9.84 3.32 -12.53
N ASN A 58 -10.98 3.51 -11.86
CA ASN A 58 -11.09 3.29 -10.43
C ASN A 58 -10.80 1.83 -10.05
N GLU A 59 -11.31 0.87 -10.82
CA GLU A 59 -11.01 -0.56 -10.59
C GLU A 59 -9.52 -0.86 -10.79
N ALA A 60 -8.88 -0.32 -11.84
CA ALA A 60 -7.46 -0.51 -12.08
C ALA A 60 -6.59 0.03 -10.92
N GLU A 61 -6.97 1.19 -10.38
CA GLU A 61 -6.33 1.81 -9.22
C GLU A 61 -6.48 0.97 -7.94
N TYR A 62 -7.67 0.38 -7.71
CA TYR A 62 -7.90 -0.56 -6.61
C TYR A 62 -7.06 -1.82 -6.76
N GLU A 63 -7.04 -2.39 -7.96
CA GLU A 63 -6.26 -3.59 -8.25
C GLU A 63 -4.75 -3.33 -8.13
N ALA A 64 -4.28 -2.13 -8.50
CA ALA A 64 -2.90 -1.69 -8.27
C ALA A 64 -2.56 -1.69 -6.76
N LEU A 65 -3.45 -1.13 -5.92
CA LEU A 65 -3.26 -1.11 -4.47
C LEU A 65 -3.26 -2.53 -3.88
N VAL A 66 -4.22 -3.37 -4.24
CA VAL A 66 -4.33 -4.76 -3.76
C VAL A 66 -3.10 -5.57 -4.15
N LEU A 67 -2.69 -5.49 -5.41
CA LEU A 67 -1.50 -6.18 -5.91
C LEU A 67 -0.23 -5.67 -5.23
N GLY A 68 -0.09 -4.35 -5.05
CA GLY A 68 1.05 -3.75 -4.35
C GLY A 68 1.17 -4.22 -2.89
N MET A 69 0.06 -4.29 -2.17
CA MET A 69 0.04 -4.84 -0.80
C MET A 69 0.40 -6.32 -0.77
N ARG A 70 -0.02 -7.10 -1.76
CA ARG A 70 0.34 -8.52 -1.88
C ARG A 70 1.83 -8.69 -2.09
N ILE A 71 2.41 -7.93 -3.03
CA ILE A 71 3.86 -7.95 -3.29
C ILE A 71 4.64 -7.56 -2.03
N ALA A 72 4.21 -6.52 -1.32
CA ALA A 72 4.85 -6.11 -0.08
C ALA A 72 4.79 -7.19 1.00
N GLN A 73 3.63 -7.85 1.17
CA GLN A 73 3.48 -8.97 2.09
C GLN A 73 4.39 -10.14 1.73
N ASP A 74 4.43 -10.54 0.45
CA ASP A 74 5.26 -11.64 -0.02
C ASP A 74 6.77 -11.32 0.11
N ALA A 75 7.14 -10.03 0.08
CA ALA A 75 8.49 -9.54 0.35
C ALA A 75 8.85 -9.44 1.85
N GLY A 76 7.90 -9.71 2.76
CA GLY A 76 8.12 -9.70 4.20
C GLY A 76 7.85 -8.36 4.90
N ALA A 77 7.13 -7.44 4.25
CA ALA A 77 6.71 -6.20 4.88
C ALA A 77 5.69 -6.49 6.01
N SER A 78 6.01 -6.03 7.23
CA SER A 78 5.09 -6.08 8.38
C SER A 78 4.36 -4.76 8.62
N HIS A 79 4.90 -3.65 8.11
CA HIS A 79 4.36 -2.30 8.24
C HIS A 79 4.56 -1.58 6.91
N LEU A 80 3.47 -1.00 6.39
CA LEU A 80 3.42 -0.37 5.07
C LEU A 80 2.79 1.01 5.20
N LEU A 81 3.31 1.97 4.45
CA LEU A 81 2.66 3.25 4.17
C LEU A 81 2.39 3.34 2.67
N ALA A 82 1.12 3.27 2.30
CA ALA A 82 0.68 3.27 0.91
C ALA A 82 0.31 4.69 0.44
N TYR A 83 0.72 5.02 -0.78
CA TYR A 83 0.47 6.26 -1.48
C TYR A 83 -0.23 5.96 -2.81
N SER A 84 -1.29 6.72 -3.09
CA SER A 84 -2.01 6.72 -4.35
C SER A 84 -2.45 8.16 -4.61
N ASP A 85 -2.53 8.54 -5.88
CA ASP A 85 -3.08 9.83 -6.31
C ASP A 85 -4.63 9.83 -6.36
N SER A 86 -5.25 8.64 -6.34
CA SER A 86 -6.69 8.45 -6.29
C SER A 86 -7.27 8.82 -4.91
N GLN A 87 -7.80 10.04 -4.80
CA GLN A 87 -8.50 10.50 -3.60
C GLN A 87 -9.65 9.57 -3.17
N LEU A 88 -10.30 8.91 -4.12
CA LEU A 88 -11.38 7.97 -3.84
C LEU A 88 -10.85 6.81 -2.99
N ILE A 89 -9.75 6.19 -3.43
CA ILE A 89 -9.14 5.05 -2.75
C ILE A 89 -8.63 5.47 -1.38
N VAL A 90 -7.88 6.58 -1.32
CA VAL A 90 -7.33 7.10 -0.07
C VAL A 90 -8.44 7.29 0.97
N LYS A 91 -9.55 7.94 0.58
CA LYS A 91 -10.67 8.20 1.49
C LYS A 91 -11.44 6.93 1.87
N GLN A 92 -11.61 5.98 0.97
CA GLN A 92 -12.28 4.72 1.30
C GLN A 92 -11.44 3.84 2.22
N VAL A 93 -10.13 3.72 1.97
CA VAL A 93 -9.22 2.94 2.82
C VAL A 93 -9.09 3.55 4.21
N ASN A 94 -9.14 4.88 4.31
CA ASN A 94 -9.18 5.60 5.59
C ASN A 94 -10.55 5.58 6.29
N GLY A 95 -11.57 4.97 5.67
CA GLY A 95 -12.93 4.90 6.22
C GLY A 95 -13.71 6.23 6.19
N GLU A 96 -13.22 7.22 5.44
CA GLU A 96 -13.92 8.49 5.24
C GLU A 96 -15.08 8.33 4.25
N TYR A 97 -14.91 7.48 3.25
CA TYR A 97 -15.93 7.14 2.24
C TYR A 97 -16.33 5.67 2.34
N GLU A 98 -17.61 5.38 2.11
CA GLU A 98 -18.10 4.02 1.98
C GLU A 98 -17.97 3.52 0.54
N ALA A 99 -17.50 2.29 0.38
CA ALA A 99 -17.62 1.56 -0.88
C ALA A 99 -19.09 1.16 -1.08
N LYS A 100 -19.66 1.52 -2.23
CA LYS A 100 -21.01 1.11 -2.61
C LYS A 100 -20.93 -0.03 -3.60
N GLU A 101 -21.39 -1.22 -3.21
CA GLU A 101 -21.71 -2.27 -4.17
C GLU A 101 -23.01 -1.93 -4.89
N LYS A 102 -23.09 -2.29 -6.17
CA LYS A 102 -24.40 -2.32 -6.85
C LYS A 102 -25.16 -3.53 -6.33
N ALA A 103 -26.34 -3.27 -5.77
CA ALA A 103 -27.31 -4.29 -5.40
C ALA A 103 -27.80 -5.09 -6.62
#